data_AF-A0A3N5QV72-F1
#
_entry.id   AF-A0A3N5QV72-F1
#
_cell.length_a   1.000
_cell.length_b   1.000
_cell.length_c   1.000
_cell.angle_alpha   90.00
_cell.angle_beta   90.00
_cell.angle_gamma   90.00
#
_symmetry.space_group_name_H-M   'P 1'
#
loop_
_entity.id
_entity.type
_entity.pdbx_description
1 polymer ?
#
loop_
_entity_poly.entity_id
_entity_poly.type
_entity_poly.pdbx_seq_one_letter_code
_entity_poly.pdbx_strand_id
1 'polypeptide(L)'
;MSLFKNKKLRSYFFLLIFITGLIFLFFNNQGVIKYLKLKNEVKEINTKIEEVENENKRLEGEIDSLERKVPAKIERTAREKHDMLREGEEVIKVQEE
;
A
#
# COMPACT_ATOMS: atom_id res chain seq x y z
N MET A 1 -40.20 -15.73 -42.59
CA MET A 1 -38.77 -15.46 -42.84
C MET A 1 -37.99 -16.77 -42.63
N SER A 2 -37.56 -17.44 -43.70
CA SER A 2 -36.91 -18.77 -43.69
C SER A 2 -35.44 -18.71 -43.23
N LEU A 3 -35.19 -18.34 -41.97
CA LEU A 3 -33.81 -18.16 -41.46
C LEU A 3 -33.15 -19.44 -40.93
N PHE A 4 -33.87 -20.58 -40.86
CA PHE A 4 -33.39 -21.78 -40.16
C PHE A 4 -33.27 -23.06 -41.01
N LYS A 5 -33.10 -22.97 -42.33
CA LYS A 5 -32.92 -24.16 -43.18
C LYS A 5 -31.50 -24.76 -43.13
N ASN A 6 -30.49 -23.96 -42.75
CA ASN A 6 -29.08 -24.35 -42.79
C ASN A 6 -28.51 -24.62 -41.38
N LYS A 7 -28.18 -25.89 -41.08
CA LYS A 7 -27.62 -26.30 -39.76
C LYS A 7 -26.37 -25.50 -39.35
N LYS A 8 -25.52 -25.11 -40.31
CA LYS A 8 -24.31 -24.30 -40.06
C LYS A 8 -24.66 -22.89 -39.56
N LEU A 9 -25.64 -22.23 -40.18
CA LEU A 9 -26.11 -20.89 -39.77
C LEU A 9 -26.68 -20.90 -38.35
N ARG A 10 -27.45 -21.94 -38.01
CA ARG A 10 -27.95 -22.12 -36.63
C ARG A 10 -26.80 -22.28 -35.63
N SER A 11 -25.77 -23.04 -35.98
CA SER A 11 -24.57 -23.22 -35.15
C SER A 11 -23.81 -21.91 -34.93
N TYR A 12 -23.59 -21.11 -35.99
CA TYR A 12 -22.96 -19.79 -35.87
C TYR A 12 -23.77 -18.82 -35.02
N PHE A 13 -25.11 -18.87 -35.11
CA PHE A 13 -25.98 -18.03 -34.29
C PHE A 13 -25.84 -18.38 -32.79
N PHE A 14 -25.84 -19.67 -32.44
CA PHE A 14 -25.59 -20.10 -31.06
C PHE A 14 -24.17 -19.73 -30.58
N LEU A 15 -23.15 -19.87 -31.44
CA LEU A 15 -21.79 -19.46 -31.12
C LEU A 15 -21.70 -17.95 -30.84
N LEU A 16 -22.38 -17.13 -31.65
CA LEU A 16 -22.43 -15.68 -31.47
C LEU A 16 -23.09 -15.29 -30.14
N ILE A 17 -24.19 -15.94 -29.78
CA ILE A 17 -24.86 -15.74 -28.48
C ILE A 17 -23.95 -16.16 -27.33
N PHE A 18 -23.24 -17.27 -27.48
CA PHE A 18 -22.32 -17.76 -26.45
C PHE A 18 -21.15 -16.78 -26.22
N ILE A 19 -20.53 -16.30 -27.30
CA ILE A 19 -19.42 -15.34 -27.23
C ILE A 19 -19.90 -14.01 -26.64
N THR A 20 -21.06 -13.49 -27.06
CA THR A 20 -21.60 -12.24 -26.50
C THR A 20 -21.96 -12.40 -25.02
N GLY A 21 -22.49 -13.55 -24.60
CA GLY A 21 -22.71 -13.88 -23.20
C GLY A 21 -21.41 -13.91 -22.38
N LEU A 22 -20.34 -14.49 -22.92
CA LEU A 22 -19.02 -14.48 -22.28
C LEU A 22 -18.49 -13.06 -22.13
N ILE A 23 -18.51 -12.26 -23.20
CA ILE A 23 -18.06 -10.86 -23.16
C ILE A 23 -18.84 -10.10 -22.09
N PHE A 24 -20.16 -10.27 -22.01
CA PHE A 24 -20.98 -9.63 -20.99
C PHE A 24 -20.56 -10.06 -19.57
N LEU A 25 -20.28 -11.34 -19.35
CA LEU A 25 -19.88 -11.86 -18.03
C LEU A 25 -18.53 -11.28 -17.56
N PHE A 26 -17.57 -11.10 -18.47
CA PHE A 26 -16.26 -10.55 -18.15
C PHE A 26 -16.23 -9.01 -18.07
N PHE A 27 -16.96 -8.32 -18.96
CA PHE A 27 -16.91 -6.86 -19.12
C PHE A 27 -18.07 -6.09 -18.47
N ASN A 28 -19.02 -6.76 -17.83
CA ASN A 28 -20.05 -6.06 -17.04
C ASN A 28 -19.41 -5.30 -15.86
N ASN A 29 -20.10 -4.28 -15.36
CA ASN A 29 -19.72 -3.46 -14.22
C ASN A 29 -19.54 -4.27 -12.91
N GLN A 30 -20.12 -5.48 -12.85
CA GLN A 30 -19.92 -6.47 -11.78
C GLN A 30 -19.16 -7.71 -12.25
N GLY A 31 -18.49 -7.62 -13.40
CA GLY A 31 -17.77 -8.73 -14.02
C GLY A 31 -16.53 -9.13 -13.23
N VAL A 32 -15.98 -10.28 -13.62
CA VAL A 32 -14.83 -10.91 -12.95
C VAL A 32 -13.62 -9.97 -12.87
N ILE A 33 -13.37 -9.18 -13.92
CA ILE A 33 -12.24 -8.26 -13.97
C ILE A 33 -12.37 -7.18 -12.89
N LYS A 34 -13.57 -6.61 -12.71
CA LYS A 34 -13.82 -5.60 -11.69
C LYS A 34 -13.66 -6.17 -10.29
N TYR A 35 -14.17 -7.39 -10.05
CA TYR A 35 -14.02 -8.08 -8.77
C TYR A 35 -12.54 -8.28 -8.40
N LEU A 36 -11.72 -8.76 -9.33
CA LEU A 36 -10.29 -8.95 -9.08
C LEU A 36 -9.56 -7.64 -8.79
N LYS A 37 -9.88 -6.57 -9.52
CA LYS A 37 -9.33 -5.24 -9.25
C LYS A 37 -9.69 -4.75 -7.86
N LEU A 38 -10.97 -4.84 -7.49
CA LEU A 38 -11.46 -4.39 -6.19
C LEU A 38 -10.87 -5.20 -5.04
N LYS A 39 -10.72 -6.51 -5.21
CA LYS A 39 -10.07 -7.39 -4.24
C LYS A 39 -8.62 -6.99 -4.00
N ASN A 40 -7.88 -6.64 -5.06
CA ASN A 40 -6.50 -6.18 -4.95
C ASN A 40 -6.43 -4.81 -4.27
N GLU A 41 -7.34 -3.89 -4.61
CA GLU A 41 -7.42 -2.56 -4.00
C GLU A 41 -7.71 -2.65 -2.49
N VAL A 42 -8.66 -3.50 -2.08
CA VAL A 42 -8.92 -3.78 -0.66
C VAL A 42 -7.68 -4.33 0.04
N LYS A 43 -6.97 -5.26 -0.60
CA LYS A 43 -5.72 -5.82 -0.05
C LYS A 43 -4.66 -4.74 0.14
N GLU A 44 -4.45 -3.89 -0.86
CA GLU A 44 -3.47 -2.80 -0.80
C GLU A 44 -3.80 -1.78 0.30
N ILE A 45 -5.08 -1.41 0.43
CA ILE A 45 -5.55 -0.50 1.48
C ILE A 45 -5.29 -1.10 2.86
N ASN A 46 -5.61 -2.38 3.07
CA ASN A 46 -5.36 -3.05 4.35
C ASN A 46 -3.86 -3.09 4.69
N THR A 47 -2.99 -3.37 3.71
CA THR A 47 -1.54 -3.32 3.93
C THR A 47 -1.06 -1.92 4.31
N LYS A 48 -1.59 -0.86 3.67
CA LYS A 48 -1.27 0.51 4.05
C LYS A 48 -1.76 0.87 5.45
N ILE A 49 -2.94 0.38 5.86
CA ILE A 49 -3.44 0.57 7.22
C ILE A 49 -2.49 -0.06 8.23
N GLU A 50 -2.07 -1.31 8.01
CA GLU A 50 -1.12 -1.98 8.90
C GLU A 50 0.23 -1.24 8.98
N GLU A 51 0.73 -0.73 7.86
CA GLU A 51 1.97 0.05 7.82
C GLU A 51 1.85 1.34 8.65
N VAL A 52 0.77 2.11 8.46
CA VAL A 52 0.51 3.35 9.18
C VAL A 52 0.28 3.10 10.68
N GLU A 53 -0.42 2.03 11.05
CA GLU A 53 -0.62 1.66 12.45
C GLU A 53 0.70 1.30 13.15
N ASN A 54 1.57 0.57 12.46
CA ASN A 54 2.90 0.23 12.99
C ASN A 54 3.78 1.48 13.13
N GLU A 55 3.72 2.39 12.17
CA GLU A 55 4.42 3.67 12.26
C GLU A 55 3.90 4.52 13.42
N ASN A 56 2.58 4.63 13.60
CA ASN A 56 2.00 5.34 14.73
C ASN A 56 2.47 4.74 16.07
N LYS A 57 2.44 3.41 16.23
CA LYS A 57 2.95 2.75 17.45
C LYS A 57 4.43 3.05 17.70
N ARG A 58 5.25 3.06 16.65
CA ARG A 58 6.67 3.42 16.74
C ARG A 58 6.84 4.86 17.22
N LEU A 59 6.12 5.79 16.60
CA LEU A 59 6.16 7.22 16.95
C LEU A 59 5.65 7.48 18.36
N GLU A 60 4.57 6.82 18.79
CA GLU A 60 4.08 6.89 20.17
C GLU A 60 5.13 6.39 21.16
N GLY A 61 5.82 5.28 20.86
CA GLY A 61 6.93 4.81 21.68
C GLY A 61 8.11 5.79 21.73
N GLU A 62 8.38 6.48 20.61
CA GLU A 62 9.37 7.56 20.58
C GLU A 62 8.96 8.74 21.44
N ILE A 63 7.71 9.20 21.34
CA ILE A 63 7.15 10.29 22.15
C ILE A 63 7.21 9.92 23.63
N ASP A 64 6.69 8.76 24.03
CA ASP A 64 6.68 8.31 25.42
C ASP A 64 8.11 8.26 26.00
N SER A 65 9.09 7.78 25.22
CA SER A 65 10.50 7.77 25.64
C SER A 65 11.12 9.18 25.76
N LEU A 66 10.64 10.16 25.00
CA LEU A 66 11.09 11.55 25.08
C LEU A 66 10.39 12.29 26.24
N GLU A 67 9.08 12.11 26.41
CA GLU A 67 8.27 12.73 27.46
C GLU A 67 8.64 12.22 28.85
N ARG A 68 8.98 10.93 28.99
CA ARG A 68 9.52 10.37 30.23
C ARG A 68 10.92 10.88 30.58
N LYS A 69 11.45 11.85 29.81
CA LYS A 69 12.75 12.49 29.97
C LYS A 69 13.87 11.48 30.19
N VAL A 70 13.89 10.38 29.44
CA VAL A 70 14.96 9.39 29.54
C VAL A 70 16.28 10.11 29.29
N PRO A 71 17.15 10.27 30.31
CA PRO A 71 18.28 11.21 30.23
C PRO A 71 19.19 10.93 29.04
N ALA A 72 19.38 9.64 28.71
CA ALA A 72 20.18 9.20 27.58
C ALA A 72 19.64 9.63 26.20
N LYS A 73 18.31 9.70 26.02
CA LYS A 73 17.71 10.05 24.72
C LYS A 73 17.68 11.57 24.49
N ILE A 74 17.45 12.33 25.56
CA ILE A 74 17.60 13.80 25.56
C ILE A 74 19.05 14.16 25.29
N GLU A 75 20.00 13.56 26.00
CA GLU A 75 21.43 13.79 25.79
C GLU A 75 21.85 13.45 24.37
N ARG A 76 21.41 12.31 23.83
CA ARG A 76 21.69 11.95 22.43
C ARG A 76 21.18 13.00 21.45
N THR A 77 19.96 13.48 21.63
CA THR A 77 19.38 14.54 20.77
C THR A 77 20.15 15.86 20.90
N ALA A 78 20.52 16.23 22.13
CA ALA A 78 21.30 17.44 22.41
C ALA A 78 22.68 17.38 21.75
N ARG A 79 23.36 16.22 21.79
CA ARG A 79 24.65 16.00 21.15
C ARG A 79 24.56 15.92 19.63
N GLU A 80 23.63 15.13 19.08
CA GLU A 80 23.54 14.86 17.64
C GLU A 80 22.91 16.00 16.84
N LYS A 81 21.89 16.69 17.39
CA LYS A 81 21.16 17.75 16.65
C LYS A 81 21.59 19.16 17.00
N HIS A 82 22.19 19.36 18.17
CA HIS A 82 22.47 20.68 18.71
C HIS A 82 23.94 20.86 19.12
N ASP A 83 24.80 19.87 18.87
CA ASP A 83 26.23 19.87 19.24
C ASP A 83 26.50 20.27 20.71
N MET A 84 25.55 19.98 21.60
CA MET A 84 25.65 20.30 23.01
C MET A 84 26.59 19.33 23.72
N LEU A 85 27.36 19.84 24.68
CA LEU A 85 28.34 19.09 25.46
C LEU A 85 27.96 19.11 26.93
N ARG A 86 28.41 18.10 27.68
CA ARG A 86 28.33 18.17 29.14
C ARG A 86 29.38 19.12 29.69
N GLU A 87 29.11 19.66 30.86
CA GLU A 87 30.06 20.49 31.60
C GLU A 87 31.35 19.70 31.84
N GLY A 88 32.48 20.23 31.35
CA GLY A 88 33.80 19.59 31.42
C GLY A 88 34.23 18.79 30.19
N GLU A 89 33.43 18.72 29.12
CA GLU A 89 33.83 18.13 27.84
C GLU A 89 34.37 19.18 26.85
N GLU A 90 35.40 18.83 26.08
CA GLU A 90 35.98 19.67 25.02
C GLU A 90 35.82 19.01 23.64
N VAL A 91 35.57 19.82 22.60
CA VAL A 91 35.46 19.34 21.21
C VAL A 91 36.83 19.30 20.57
N ILE A 92 37.24 18.12 20.10
CA ILE A 92 38.42 17.96 19.24
C ILE A 92 37.95 17.94 17.78
N LYS A 93 38.24 19.00 17.03
CA LYS A 93 38.01 19.04 15.57
C LYS A 93 39.29 18.63 14.85
N VAL A 94 39.26 17.48 14.18
CA VAL A 94 40.34 17.06 13.28
C VAL A 94 40.06 17.68 11.91
N GLN A 95 40.97 18.52 11.44
CA GLN A 95 40.95 19.01 10.06
C GLN A 95 41.83 18.07 9.24
N GLU A 96 41.29 17.49 8.17
CA GLU A 96 42.09 16.77 7.18
C GLU A 96 42.75 17.82 6.27
N GLU A 97 44.10 17.78 6.17
CA GLU A 97 44.89 18.60 5.23
C GLU A 97 44.84 18.05 3.80
#